data_AF-A0A6P1E896-F1
#
_entry.id   AF-A0A6P1E896-F1
#
_cell.length_a   1.000
_cell.length_b   1.000
_cell.length_c   1.000
_cell.angle_alpha   90.00
_cell.angle_beta   90.00
_cell.angle_gamma   90.00
#
_symmetry.space_group_name_H-M   'P 1'
#
loop_
_entity.id
_entity.type
_entity.pdbx_description
1 polymer ?
#
loop_
_entity_poly.entity_id
_entity_poly.type
_entity_poly.pdbx_seq_one_letter_code
_entity_poly.pdbx_strand_id
1 'polypeptide(L)' 'MPQVKASEVLKLLKRNGFRELKSRQSGDHHRFVDDRGHKVTIPFASKKTVIAPGTYQSILKQAGLK' A
#
# COMPACT_ATOMS: atom_id res chain seq x y z
N MET A 1 -6.40 6.48 -17.21
CA MET A 1 -5.70 6.77 -15.95
C MET A 1 -4.29 6.19 -16.05
N PRO A 2 -3.23 6.89 -15.59
CA PRO A 2 -1.89 6.33 -15.57
C PRO A 2 -1.82 5.08 -14.67
N GLN A 3 -1.00 4.12 -15.07
CA GLN A 3 -0.88 2.82 -14.41
C GLN A 3 -0.05 2.96 -13.13
N VAL A 4 -0.69 2.83 -11.96
CA VAL A 4 0.01 2.91 -10.67
C VAL A 4 0.69 1.58 -10.37
N LYS A 5 1.99 1.62 -10.07
CA LYS A 5 2.74 0.41 -9.67
C LYS A 5 2.85 0.29 -8.16
N ALA A 6 2.98 -0.93 -7.66
CA ALA A 6 3.16 -1.20 -6.23
C ALA A 6 4.36 -0.45 -5.63
N SER A 7 5.44 -0.28 -6.42
CA SER A 7 6.60 0.53 -6.02
C SER A 7 6.29 2.03 -5.79
N GLU A 8 5.31 2.59 -6.51
CA GLU A 8 4.86 3.98 -6.29
C GLU A 8 4.01 4.08 -5.04
N VAL A 9 3.11 3.10 -4.82
CA VAL A 9 2.33 3.00 -3.58
C VAL A 9 3.24 2.85 -2.36
N LEU A 10 4.29 2.04 -2.45
CA LEU A 10 5.29 1.92 -1.37
C LEU A 10 5.97 3.25 -1.06
N LYS A 11 6.36 4.01 -2.08
CA LYS A 11 6.98 5.33 -1.90
C LYS A 11 6.00 6.29 -1.23
N LEU A 12 4.74 6.29 -1.66
CA LEU A 12 3.68 7.10 -1.07
C LEU A 12 3.47 6.76 0.40
N LEU A 13 3.29 5.48 0.73
CA LEU A 13 3.08 5.02 2.10
C LEU A 13 4.26 5.38 3.00
N LYS A 14 5.50 5.10 2.56
CA LYS A 14 6.71 5.46 3.33
C LYS A 14 6.82 6.96 3.60
N ARG A 15 6.51 7.81 2.61
CA ARG A 15 6.50 9.28 2.77
C ARG A 15 5.47 9.75 3.79
N ASN A 16 4.38 9.00 3.98
CA ASN A 16 3.33 9.29 4.94
C ASN A 16 3.53 8.56 6.28
N GLY A 17 4.74 8.05 6.57
CA GLY A 17 5.08 7.46 7.86
C GLY A 17 4.62 6.01 8.05
N PHE A 18 4.13 5.35 6.99
CA PHE A 18 3.77 3.94 7.08
C PHE A 18 5.02 3.06 7.12
N ARG A 19 4.96 2.04 7.96
CA ARG A 19 5.97 1.00 8.15
C ARG A 19 5.38 -0.35 7.79
N GLU A 20 6.21 -1.22 7.22
CA GLU A 20 5.81 -2.55 6.81
C GLU A 20 5.77 -3.52 8.01
N LEU A 21 4.65 -4.20 8.21
CA LEU A 21 4.51 -5.27 9.19
C LEU A 21 4.98 -6.61 8.60
N LYS A 22 6.28 -6.88 8.71
CA LYS A 22 6.90 -8.13 8.21
C LYS A 22 6.31 -9.39 8.87
N SER A 23 5.85 -9.30 10.11
CA SER A 23 5.26 -10.43 10.86
C SER A 23 3.84 -10.82 10.42
N ARG A 24 3.22 -10.05 9.52
CA ARG A 24 1.85 -10.30 9.01
C ARG A 24 1.78 -10.29 7.48
N GLN A 25 2.83 -10.81 6.85
CA GLN A 25 2.81 -11.11 5.42
C GLN A 25 2.25 -12.51 5.21
N SER A 26 1.26 -12.63 4.33
CA SER A 26 0.73 -13.92 3.88
C SER A 26 0.70 -13.91 2.36
N GLY A 27 1.60 -14.67 1.75
CA GLY A 27 1.82 -14.65 0.31
C GLY A 27 2.16 -13.24 -0.21
N ASP A 28 1.63 -12.90 -1.37
CA ASP A 28 1.94 -11.66 -2.09
C ASP A 28 1.21 -10.41 -1.54
N HIS A 29 0.73 -10.45 -0.29
CA HIS A 29 0.03 -9.32 0.33
C HIS A 29 0.83 -8.76 1.50
N HIS A 30 1.25 -7.51 1.34
CA HIS A 30 2.07 -6.81 2.32
C HIS A 30 1.21 -5.83 3.11
N ARG A 31 1.33 -5.85 4.44
CA ARG A 31 0.58 -4.96 5.32
C ARG A 31 1.45 -3.83 5.84
N PHE A 32 0.91 -2.62 5.82
CA PHE A 32 1.53 -1.39 6.25
C PHE A 32 0.70 -0.73 7.34
N VAL A 33 1.36 -0.13 8.32
CA VAL A 33 0.72 0.60 9.41
C VAL A 33 1.44 1.90 9.67
N ASP A 34 0.70 2.93 10.08
CA ASP A 34 1.28 4.18 10.58
C ASP A 34 1.09 4.31 12.09
N ASP A 35 1.66 5.37 12.67
CA ASP A 35 1.54 5.66 14.10
C ASP A 35 0.17 6.28 14.46
N ARG A 36 -0.70 6.51 13.48
CA ARG A 36 -2.06 7.07 13.65
C ARG A 36 -3.13 5.96 13.73
N GLY A 37 -2.73 4.70 13.59
CA GLY A 37 -3.61 3.55 13.67
C GLY A 37 -4.19 3.09 12.32
N HIS A 38 -3.82 3.72 11.20
CA HIS A 38 -4.20 3.27 9.87
C HIS A 38 -3.51 1.96 9.51
N LYS A 39 -4.22 1.10 8.79
CA LYS A 39 -3.72 -0.20 8.34
C LYS A 39 -4.12 -0.40 6.88
N VAL A 40 -3.12 -0.66 6.04
CA VAL A 40 -3.31 -0.82 4.60
C VAL A 40 -2.69 -2.15 4.17
N THR A 41 -3.40 -2.91 3.34
CA THR A 41 -2.84 -4.10 2.69
C THR A 41 -2.69 -3.81 1.20
N ILE A 42 -1.49 -4.06 0.65
CA ILE A 42 -1.22 -3.87 -0.77
C ILE A 42 -0.88 -5.22 -1.43
N PRO A 43 -1.35 -5.45 -2.67
CA PRO A 43 -0.81 -6.50 -3.52
C PRO A 43 0.67 -6.19 -3.87
N PHE A 44 1.55 -7.16 -3.67
CA PHE A 44 3.00 -7.02 -3.81
C PHE A 44 3.69 -8.30 -4.35
N ALA A 45 3.14 -8.93 -5.38
CA ALA A 45 3.84 -10.04 -6.05
C ALA A 45 5.22 -9.61 -6.61
N SER A 46 5.34 -8.35 -7.05
CA SER A 46 6.62 -7.73 -7.41
C SER A 46 6.55 -6.20 -7.35
N LYS A 47 7.70 -5.52 -7.43
CA LYS A 47 7.76 -4.05 -7.54
C LYS A 47 7.05 -3.49 -8.78
N LYS A 48 6.88 -4.32 -9.82
CA LYS A 48 6.21 -3.98 -11.08
C LYS A 48 4.71 -4.29 -11.06
N THR A 49 4.20 -4.91 -10.00
CA THR A 49 2.76 -5.21 -9.85
C THR A 49 1.95 -3.95 -10.06
N VAL A 50 0.95 -4.08 -10.92
CA VAL A 50 0.04 -2.99 -11.28
C VAL A 50 -1.12 -2.99 -10.31
N ILE A 51 -1.40 -1.81 -9.74
CA ILE A 51 -2.51 -1.61 -8.82
C ILE A 51 -3.69 -1.06 -9.62
N ALA A 52 -4.79 -1.80 -9.63
CA ALA A 52 -6.01 -1.36 -10.27
C ALA A 52 -6.50 -0.03 -9.66
N PRO A 53 -7.11 0.88 -10.44
CA PRO A 53 -7.54 2.19 -9.94
C PRO A 53 -8.44 2.13 -8.70
N GLY A 54 -9.37 1.17 -8.64
CA GLY A 54 -10.24 0.97 -7.47
C GLY A 54 -9.45 0.53 -6.22
N THR A 55 -8.48 -0.37 -6.39
CA THR A 55 -7.58 -0.78 -5.30
C THR A 55 -6.74 0.40 -4.81
N TYR A 56 -6.23 1.23 -5.73
CA TYR A 56 -5.47 2.43 -5.37
C TYR A 56 -6.32 3.42 -4.57
N GLN A 57 -7.57 3.67 -4.99
CA GLN A 57 -8.48 4.54 -4.24
C GLN A 57 -8.80 3.97 -2.85
N SER A 58 -9.03 2.66 -2.75
CA SER A 58 -9.23 1.99 -1.45
C SER A 58 -8.02 2.16 -0.54
N ILE A 59 -6.80 2.00 -1.08
CA ILE A 59 -5.55 2.23 -0.36
C ILE A 59 -5.47 3.67 0.16
N LEU A 60 -5.77 4.67 -0.67
CA LEU A 60 -5.77 6.08 -0.25
C LEU A 60 -6.76 6.35 0.88
N LYS A 61 -7.97 5.79 0.78
CA LYS A 61 -9.01 5.92 1.80
C LYS A 61 -8.59 5.28 3.12
N GLN A 62 -8.04 4.06 3.06
CA GLN A 62 -7.53 3.35 4.25
C GLN A 62 -6.33 4.05 4.89
N ALA A 63 -5.53 4.75 4.08
CA ALA A 63 -4.39 5.53 4.54
C ALA A 63 -4.77 6.94 5.05
N GLY A 64 -6.05 7.33 4.96
CA GLY A 64 -6.51 8.68 5.35
C GLY A 64 -6.00 9.79 4.42
N LEU A 65 -5.65 9.46 3.18
CA LEU A 65 -5.11 10.41 2.18
C LEU A 65 -6.17 10.94 1.22
N LYS A 66 -7.39 10.37 1.24
CA LYS A 66 -8.53 10.81 0.43
C LYS A 66 -9.86 10.35 1.04
#